data_AF-A0A952NGX9-F1
#
_entry.id   AF-A0A952NGX9-F1
#
_cell.length_a   1.000
_cell.length_b   1.000
_cell.length_c   1.000
_cell.angle_alpha   90.00
_cell.angle_beta   90.00
_cell.angle_gamma   90.00
#
_symmetry.space_group_name_H-M   'P 1'
#
loop_
_entity.id
_entity.type
_entity.pdbx_description
1 polymer ?
#
loop_
_entity_poly.entity_id
_entity_poly.type
_entity_poly.pdbx_seq_one_letter_code
_entity_poly.pdbx_strand_id
1 'polypeptide(L)'
;MEVKTERFELRLETEILNRIDEWRSEQSDLPNRSEAVRRLLNLGLGSPENRQLFQIMRFQILTAAKTKGIGNGLSEGYVYAWESGVYPLFDDGADHHVPFADQFKISRASIEELSKHLDECWREKKVPSFYELEDYYAVRSGRSSWDRSSLIIACRYMFLKDLFDDAFWKSLLKKMDHPSEARSITRKFNVQTDVYLN
;
A
#
# COMPACT_ATOMS: atom_id res chain seq x y z
N MET A 1 -4.25 -8.71 -22.87
CA MET A 1 -2.89 -9.27 -23.05
C MET A 1 -3.00 -10.78 -22.96
N GLU A 2 -2.58 -11.51 -23.99
CA GLU A 2 -2.44 -12.97 -23.91
C GLU A 2 -1.34 -13.32 -22.90
N VAL A 3 -1.65 -14.20 -21.95
CA VAL A 3 -0.67 -14.73 -21.01
C VAL A 3 0.08 -15.85 -21.73
N LYS A 4 1.37 -15.65 -22.00
CA LYS A 4 2.22 -16.71 -22.54
C LYS A 4 2.38 -17.81 -21.49
N THR A 5 2.09 -19.05 -21.87
CA THR A 5 2.31 -20.25 -21.05
C THR A 5 3.62 -20.93 -21.50
N GLU A 6 4.43 -21.36 -20.53
CA GLU A 6 5.64 -22.14 -20.78
C GLU A 6 5.56 -23.50 -20.10
N ARG A 7 6.10 -24.53 -20.77
CA ARG A 7 6.16 -25.90 -20.23
C ARG A 7 7.46 -26.06 -19.43
N PHE A 8 7.33 -26.44 -18.17
CA PHE A 8 8.45 -26.83 -17.33
C PHE A 8 8.24 -28.26 -16.79
N GLU A 9 9.33 -28.98 -16.54
CA GLU A 9 9.30 -30.33 -15.97
C GLU A 9 9.79 -30.30 -14.52
N LEU A 10 9.09 -31.02 -13.65
CA LEU A 10 9.36 -31.07 -12.22
C LEU A 10 9.37 -32.52 -11.74
N ARG A 11 10.36 -32.88 -10.93
CA ARG A 11 10.44 -34.17 -10.25
C ARG A 11 10.07 -33.97 -8.78
N LEU A 12 9.06 -34.71 -8.32
CA LEU A 12 8.56 -34.66 -6.96
C LEU A 12 8.54 -36.05 -6.36
N GLU A 13 8.63 -36.12 -5.04
CA GLU A 13 8.42 -37.35 -4.29
C GLU A 13 6.98 -37.84 -4.46
N THR A 14 6.79 -39.17 -4.44
CA THR A 14 5.47 -39.80 -4.62
C THR A 14 4.46 -39.32 -3.58
N GLU A 15 4.90 -39.03 -2.36
CA GLU A 15 4.05 -38.50 -1.30
C GLU A 15 3.45 -37.14 -1.69
N ILE A 16 4.23 -36.26 -2.30
CA ILE A 16 3.77 -34.94 -2.75
C ILE A 16 2.76 -35.09 -3.89
N LEU A 17 2.99 -36.03 -4.82
CA LEU A 17 2.04 -36.32 -5.90
C LEU A 17 0.70 -36.81 -5.37
N ASN A 18 0.72 -37.68 -4.35
CA ASN A 18 -0.50 -38.19 -3.71
C ASN A 18 -1.28 -37.06 -3.04
N ARG A 19 -0.61 -36.14 -2.34
CA ARG A 19 -1.26 -34.97 -1.71
C ARG A 19 -1.91 -34.05 -2.75
N ILE A 20 -1.28 -33.86 -3.91
CA ILE A 20 -1.87 -33.08 -5.02
C ILE A 20 -3.12 -33.78 -5.57
N ASP A 21 -3.08 -35.10 -5.71
CA ASP A 21 -4.22 -35.88 -6.19
C ASP A 21 -5.38 -35.96 -5.18
N GLU A 22 -5.08 -35.96 -3.88
CA GLU A 22 -6.09 -35.88 -2.84
C GLU A 22 -6.77 -34.51 -2.85
N TRP A 23 -5.98 -33.43 -2.86
CA TRP A 23 -6.50 -32.06 -2.92
C TRP A 23 -7.37 -31.82 -4.17
N ARG A 24 -6.95 -32.32 -5.35
CA ARG A 24 -7.74 -32.14 -6.58
C ARG A 24 -9.08 -32.87 -6.49
N SER A 25 -9.16 -33.98 -5.75
CA SER A 25 -10.39 -34.80 -5.62
C SER A 25 -11.49 -34.10 -4.82
N GLU A 26 -11.11 -33.16 -3.94
CA GLU A 26 -12.03 -32.36 -3.13
C GLU A 26 -12.61 -31.16 -3.88
N GLN A 27 -12.07 -30.81 -5.06
CA GLN A 27 -12.53 -29.67 -5.85
C GLN A 27 -13.76 -30.06 -6.68
N SER A 28 -14.75 -29.16 -6.74
CA SER A 28 -16.01 -29.38 -7.46
C SER A 28 -15.85 -29.58 -8.98
N ASP A 29 -14.78 -29.03 -9.56
CA ASP A 29 -14.45 -29.11 -10.99
C ASP A 29 -13.38 -30.15 -11.34
N LEU A 30 -12.83 -30.86 -10.33
CA LEU A 30 -11.85 -31.94 -10.46
C LEU A 30 -10.69 -31.59 -11.44
N PRO A 31 -9.86 -30.59 -11.15
CA PRO A 31 -8.87 -30.07 -12.09
C PRO A 31 -7.82 -31.13 -12.46
N ASN A 32 -7.28 -31.04 -13.68
CA ASN A 32 -6.14 -31.87 -14.08
C ASN A 32 -4.89 -31.52 -13.22
N ARG A 33 -3.91 -32.42 -13.16
CA ARG A 33 -2.72 -32.22 -12.31
C ARG A 33 -1.97 -30.91 -12.57
N SER A 34 -1.83 -30.49 -13.83
CA SER A 34 -1.15 -29.23 -14.17
C SER A 34 -1.92 -28.02 -13.64
N GLU A 35 -3.25 -28.04 -13.76
CA GLU A 35 -4.11 -27.00 -13.23
C GLU A 35 -4.16 -27.01 -11.69
N ALA A 36 -4.17 -28.18 -11.07
CA ALA A 36 -4.07 -28.33 -9.62
C ALA A 36 -2.75 -27.76 -9.10
N VAL A 37 -1.61 -28.11 -9.73
CA VAL A 37 -0.29 -27.54 -9.41
C VAL A 37 -0.29 -26.03 -9.60
N ARG A 38 -0.86 -25.50 -10.69
CA ARG A 38 -0.96 -24.05 -10.91
C ARG A 38 -1.79 -23.36 -9.82
N ARG A 39 -2.92 -23.92 -9.43
CA ARG A 39 -3.77 -23.37 -8.36
C ARG A 39 -3.08 -23.42 -7.01
N LEU A 40 -2.46 -24.54 -6.66
CA LEU A 40 -1.70 -24.70 -5.41
C LEU A 40 -0.49 -23.76 -5.36
N LEU A 41 0.23 -23.61 -6.48
CA LEU A 41 1.29 -22.62 -6.60
C LEU A 41 0.75 -21.21 -6.49
N ASN A 42 -0.38 -20.86 -7.11
CA ASN A 42 -1.00 -19.55 -6.93
C ASN A 42 -1.51 -19.31 -5.50
N LEU A 43 -1.93 -20.35 -4.79
CA LEU A 43 -2.31 -20.28 -3.38
C LEU A 43 -1.08 -20.08 -2.48
N GLY A 44 0.02 -20.80 -2.76
CA GLY A 44 1.27 -20.67 -2.01
C GLY A 44 2.08 -19.42 -2.36
N LEU A 45 2.07 -18.99 -3.62
CA LEU A 45 2.73 -17.77 -4.11
C LEU A 45 1.87 -16.53 -3.89
N GLY A 46 0.54 -16.67 -3.87
CA GLY A 46 -0.41 -15.64 -3.40
C GLY A 46 -0.41 -15.48 -1.88
N SER A 47 0.70 -15.86 -1.25
CA SER A 47 0.90 -16.29 0.12
C SER A 47 0.02 -15.59 1.17
N PRO A 48 -0.92 -16.34 1.77
CA PRO A 48 -1.51 -16.02 3.07
C PRO A 48 -0.44 -15.86 4.15
N GLU A 49 0.71 -16.55 4.05
CA GLU A 49 1.82 -16.37 4.99
C GLU A 49 2.40 -14.95 4.88
N ASN A 50 2.55 -14.38 3.68
CA ASN A 50 3.06 -13.03 3.47
C ASN A 50 2.06 -11.98 3.99
N ARG A 51 0.75 -12.23 3.81
CA ARG A 51 -0.29 -11.40 4.41
C ARG A 51 -0.32 -11.52 5.93
N GLN A 52 -0.18 -12.72 6.49
CA GLN A 52 -0.17 -12.94 7.94
C GLN A 52 1.10 -12.35 8.58
N LEU A 53 2.27 -12.53 7.97
CA LEU A 53 3.53 -11.91 8.37
C LEU A 53 3.45 -10.38 8.26
N PHE A 54 2.81 -9.85 7.21
CA PHE A 54 2.52 -8.42 7.12
C PHE A 54 1.65 -7.93 8.28
N GLN A 55 0.58 -8.66 8.64
CA GLN A 55 -0.26 -8.28 9.79
C GLN A 55 0.51 -8.37 11.12
N ILE A 56 1.37 -9.38 11.30
CA ILE A 56 2.24 -9.51 12.47
C ILE A 56 3.22 -8.34 12.54
N MET A 57 3.91 -8.02 11.43
CA MET A 57 4.87 -6.91 11.37
C MET A 57 4.18 -5.57 11.60
N ARG A 58 3.01 -5.35 10.97
CA ARG A 58 2.15 -4.19 11.20
C ARG A 58 1.80 -4.07 12.68
N PHE A 59 1.30 -5.13 13.30
CA PHE A 59 0.98 -5.14 14.73
C PHE A 59 2.20 -4.82 15.61
N GLN A 60 3.38 -5.36 15.28
CA GLN A 60 4.63 -5.09 16.00
C GLN A 60 5.03 -3.62 15.90
N ILE A 61 5.01 -3.03 14.70
CA ILE A 61 5.35 -1.61 14.48
C ILE A 61 4.38 -0.70 15.22
N LEU A 62 3.07 -0.94 15.08
CA LEU A 62 2.04 -0.13 15.71
C LEU A 62 2.07 -0.25 17.24
N THR A 63 2.34 -1.45 17.78
CA THR A 63 2.50 -1.67 19.21
C THR A 63 3.78 -1.01 19.74
N ALA A 64 4.90 -1.12 19.02
CA ALA A 64 6.15 -0.46 19.39
C ALA A 64 5.95 1.07 19.45
N ALA A 65 5.31 1.65 18.44
CA ALA A 65 4.98 3.07 18.41
C ALA A 65 4.09 3.48 19.61
N LYS A 66 3.04 2.71 19.92
CA LYS A 66 2.14 3.01 21.05
C LYS A 66 2.80 2.90 22.42
N THR A 67 3.65 1.90 22.61
CA THR A 67 4.21 1.56 23.93
C THR A 67 5.51 2.27 24.24
N LYS A 68 6.39 2.40 23.24
CA LYS A 68 7.73 3.01 23.39
C LYS A 68 7.79 4.45 22.87
N GLY A 69 6.73 4.91 22.21
CA GLY A 69 6.70 6.21 21.53
C GLY A 69 7.39 6.17 20.16
N ILE A 70 7.35 7.32 19.49
CA ILE A 70 8.04 7.56 18.22
C ILE A 70 9.49 7.95 18.54
N GLY A 71 10.45 7.32 17.89
CA GLY A 71 11.88 7.41 18.21
C GLY A 71 12.60 6.07 17.97
N ASN A 72 13.94 6.08 17.91
CA ASN A 72 14.77 4.88 17.65
C ASN A 72 14.46 4.17 16.31
N GLY A 73 14.35 4.94 15.22
CA GLY A 73 14.21 4.40 13.85
C GLY A 73 12.77 4.35 13.31
N LEU A 74 11.75 4.62 14.13
CA LEU A 74 10.36 4.77 13.68
C LEU A 74 9.98 6.26 13.63
N SER A 75 9.66 6.77 12.44
CA SER A 75 9.16 8.13 12.19
C SER A 75 7.63 8.20 12.25
N GLU A 76 7.05 9.39 12.41
CA GLU A 76 5.59 9.58 12.35
C GLU A 76 5.02 9.11 11.00
N GLY A 77 5.65 9.54 9.90
CA GLY A 77 5.29 9.12 8.54
C GLY A 77 5.37 7.61 8.35
N TYR A 78 6.39 6.94 8.92
CA TYR A 78 6.53 5.48 8.81
C TYR A 78 5.42 4.74 9.55
N VAL A 79 5.12 5.14 10.79
CA VAL A 79 4.03 4.52 11.57
C VAL A 79 2.68 4.76 10.89
N TYR A 80 2.47 5.98 10.39
CA TYR A 80 1.27 6.32 9.62
C TYR A 80 1.14 5.47 8.35
N ALA A 81 2.23 5.25 7.62
CA ALA A 81 2.25 4.44 6.41
C ALA A 81 1.76 2.99 6.69
N TRP A 82 2.24 2.38 7.78
CA TRP A 82 1.79 1.06 8.22
C TRP A 82 0.34 1.03 8.73
N GLU A 83 -0.10 2.09 9.39
CA GLU A 83 -1.48 2.21 9.87
C GLU A 83 -2.46 2.31 8.70
N SER A 84 -2.20 3.21 7.75
CA SER A 84 -3.08 3.59 6.66
C SER A 84 -2.87 2.79 5.36
N GLY A 85 -1.86 1.90 5.32
CA GLY A 85 -1.59 1.03 4.18
C GLY A 85 -0.94 1.74 2.99
N VAL A 86 -0.05 2.70 3.26
CA VAL A 86 0.78 3.40 2.26
C VAL A 86 2.16 2.75 2.20
N TYR A 87 2.68 2.48 1.02
CA TYR A 87 4.08 2.07 0.89
C TYR A 87 5.02 3.21 1.33
N PRO A 88 5.89 2.99 2.34
CA PRO A 88 6.70 4.06 2.92
C PRO A 88 7.95 4.37 2.07
N LEU A 89 7.73 5.00 0.91
CA LEU A 89 8.78 5.28 -0.09
C LEU A 89 9.92 6.18 0.41
N PHE A 90 9.64 7.10 1.33
CA PHE A 90 10.58 8.14 1.79
C PHE A 90 11.17 7.82 3.18
N ASP A 91 11.15 6.56 3.59
CA ASP A 91 11.68 6.13 4.87
C ASP A 91 13.02 5.41 4.69
N ASP A 92 14.12 6.15 4.95
CA ASP A 92 15.50 5.68 4.77
C ASP A 92 16.03 4.85 5.95
N GLY A 93 15.28 4.75 7.05
CA GLY A 93 15.75 4.18 8.31
C GLY A 93 15.20 2.79 8.68
N ALA A 94 14.14 2.32 8.00
CA ALA A 94 13.43 1.11 8.38
C ALA A 94 12.95 0.31 7.17
N ASP A 95 13.67 -0.78 6.86
CA ASP A 95 13.39 -1.63 5.69
C ASP A 95 12.37 -2.75 5.97
N HIS A 96 11.68 -2.73 7.12
CA HIS A 96 10.71 -3.77 7.47
C HIS A 96 9.55 -3.89 6.48
N HIS A 97 9.30 -2.85 5.70
CA HIS A 97 8.25 -2.79 4.67
C HIS A 97 8.65 -3.45 3.35
N VAL A 98 9.95 -3.58 3.06
CA VAL A 98 10.47 -4.03 1.75
C VAL A 98 9.96 -5.44 1.37
N PRO A 99 9.96 -6.45 2.27
CA PRO A 99 9.44 -7.78 1.93
C PRO A 99 7.92 -7.82 1.67
N PHE A 100 7.20 -6.77 2.07
CA PHE A 100 5.74 -6.71 2.03
C PHE A 100 5.21 -5.67 1.03
N ALA A 101 6.03 -5.26 0.04
CA ALA A 101 5.68 -4.20 -0.91
C ALA A 101 4.29 -4.36 -1.54
N ASP A 102 3.92 -5.59 -1.91
CA ASP A 102 2.65 -5.91 -2.55
C ASP A 102 1.44 -5.96 -1.60
N GLN A 103 1.66 -5.82 -0.28
CA GLN A 103 0.59 -5.86 0.73
C GLN A 103 0.01 -4.47 1.05
N PHE A 104 0.68 -3.40 0.62
CA PHE A 104 0.21 -2.03 0.84
C PHE A 104 -0.91 -1.66 -0.14
N LYS A 105 -2.00 -1.08 0.37
CA LYS A 105 -3.14 -0.64 -0.45
C LYS A 105 -2.69 0.39 -1.48
N ILE A 106 -1.86 1.34 -1.06
CA ILE A 106 -1.27 2.34 -1.95
C ILE A 106 0.16 1.90 -2.25
N SER A 107 0.35 1.44 -3.48
CA SER A 107 1.60 0.81 -3.91
C SER A 107 2.77 1.79 -3.99
N ARG A 108 3.99 1.25 -4.03
CA ARG A 108 5.21 2.01 -4.30
C ARG A 108 5.09 2.86 -5.56
N ALA A 109 4.65 2.25 -6.66
CA ALA A 109 4.50 2.92 -7.95
C ALA A 109 3.50 4.08 -7.89
N SER A 110 2.41 3.92 -7.13
CA SER A 110 1.42 4.97 -6.94
C SER A 110 2.00 6.16 -6.16
N ILE A 111 2.73 5.92 -5.06
CA ILE A 111 3.38 7.01 -4.30
C ILE A 111 4.47 7.69 -5.10
N GLU A 112 5.27 6.94 -5.86
CA GLU A 112 6.32 7.48 -6.72
C GLU A 112 5.77 8.35 -7.85
N GLU A 113 4.68 7.93 -8.50
CA GLU A 113 4.03 8.72 -9.54
C GLU A 113 3.40 10.00 -8.97
N LEU A 114 2.64 9.89 -7.87
CA LEU A 114 2.03 11.06 -7.22
C LEU A 114 3.08 12.05 -6.74
N SER A 115 4.15 11.59 -6.09
CA SER A 115 5.18 12.48 -5.57
C SER A 115 5.90 13.22 -6.70
N LYS A 116 6.17 12.53 -7.82
CA LYS A 116 6.76 13.14 -9.00
C LYS A 116 5.84 14.20 -9.62
N HIS A 117 4.55 13.91 -9.77
CA HIS A 117 3.59 14.88 -10.28
C HIS A 117 3.52 16.14 -9.40
N LEU A 118 3.43 15.95 -8.08
CA LEU A 118 3.39 17.07 -7.13
C LEU A 118 4.70 17.87 -7.09
N ASP A 119 5.86 17.21 -7.23
CA ASP A 119 7.16 17.87 -7.36
C ASP A 119 7.24 18.75 -8.61
N GLU A 120 6.76 18.26 -9.75
CA GLU A 120 6.69 19.04 -10.99
C GLU A 120 5.80 20.28 -10.80
N CYS A 121 4.60 20.12 -10.24
CA CYS A 121 3.70 21.22 -9.92
C CYS A 121 4.32 22.24 -8.94
N TRP A 122 5.04 21.77 -7.93
CA TRP A 122 5.72 22.62 -6.94
C TRP A 122 6.86 23.42 -7.58
N ARG A 123 7.72 22.77 -8.38
CA ARG A 123 8.81 23.41 -9.12
C ARG A 123 8.32 24.45 -10.13
N GLU A 124 7.18 24.20 -10.77
CA GLU A 124 6.54 25.15 -11.68
C GLU A 124 5.73 26.25 -10.98
N LYS A 125 5.59 26.19 -9.65
CA LYS A 125 4.72 27.08 -8.86
C LYS A 125 3.25 27.06 -9.32
N LYS A 126 2.80 25.92 -9.84
CA LYS A 126 1.42 25.65 -10.27
C LYS A 126 0.84 24.52 -9.43
N VAL A 127 0.86 24.70 -8.11
CA VAL A 127 0.35 23.70 -7.17
C VAL A 127 -1.18 23.64 -7.30
N PRO A 128 -1.75 22.48 -7.69
CA PRO A 128 -3.18 22.34 -7.87
C PRO A 128 -3.93 22.44 -6.53
N SER A 129 -5.21 22.80 -6.57
CA SER A 129 -6.13 22.52 -5.46
C SER A 129 -6.37 21.01 -5.34
N PHE A 130 -6.89 20.55 -4.20
CA PHE A 130 -7.22 19.13 -4.04
C PHE A 130 -8.26 18.66 -5.08
N TYR A 131 -9.22 19.51 -5.46
CA TYR A 131 -10.19 19.17 -6.51
C TYR A 131 -9.56 19.08 -7.90
N GLU A 132 -8.62 19.97 -8.23
CA GLU A 132 -7.85 19.88 -9.47
C GLU A 132 -7.02 18.59 -9.52
N LEU A 133 -6.46 18.17 -8.37
CA LEU A 133 -5.76 16.89 -8.23
C LEU A 133 -6.71 15.69 -8.42
N GLU A 134 -7.91 15.73 -7.84
CA GLU A 134 -8.94 14.69 -8.06
C GLU A 134 -9.32 14.57 -9.54
N ASP A 135 -9.45 15.71 -10.22
CA ASP A 135 -9.82 15.78 -11.63
C ASP A 135 -8.66 15.26 -12.51
N TYR A 136 -7.41 15.60 -12.19
CA TYR A 136 -6.21 15.07 -12.86
C TYR A 136 -6.16 13.53 -12.82
N TYR A 137 -6.41 12.94 -11.65
CA TYR A 137 -6.46 11.48 -11.50
C TYR A 137 -7.80 10.87 -11.89
N ALA A 138 -8.78 11.65 -12.37
CA ALA A 138 -10.12 11.20 -12.69
C ALA A 138 -10.78 10.40 -11.55
N VAL A 139 -10.53 10.76 -10.28
CA VAL A 139 -11.00 10.03 -9.09
C VAL A 139 -12.51 9.88 -9.06
N ARG A 140 -13.23 10.92 -9.47
CA ARG A 140 -14.70 10.96 -9.50
C ARG A 140 -15.32 10.05 -10.54
N SER A 141 -14.55 9.62 -11.54
CA SER A 141 -15.02 8.72 -12.59
C SER A 141 -15.09 7.25 -12.16
N GLY A 142 -14.43 6.89 -11.06
CA GLY A 142 -14.32 5.51 -10.59
C GLY A 142 -13.49 4.58 -11.48
N ARG A 143 -12.80 5.11 -12.50
CA ARG A 143 -11.94 4.34 -13.43
C ARG A 143 -10.46 4.41 -13.10
N SER A 144 -10.09 5.17 -12.07
CA SER A 144 -8.70 5.36 -11.64
C SER A 144 -8.33 4.38 -10.53
N SER A 145 -7.03 4.10 -10.36
CA SER A 145 -6.50 3.38 -9.20
C SER A 145 -6.62 4.17 -7.90
N TRP A 146 -6.86 5.47 -8.00
CA TRP A 146 -7.09 6.38 -6.90
C TRP A 146 -8.58 6.50 -6.58
N ASP A 147 -8.88 6.43 -5.29
CA ASP A 147 -10.09 6.91 -4.68
C ASP A 147 -9.76 8.16 -3.85
N ARG A 148 -10.76 8.96 -3.47
CA ARG A 148 -10.50 10.19 -2.70
C ARG A 148 -9.74 9.91 -1.41
N SER A 149 -10.12 8.84 -0.71
CA SER A 149 -9.51 8.47 0.57
C SER A 149 -8.04 8.09 0.36
N SER A 150 -7.72 7.32 -0.68
CA SER A 150 -6.34 6.95 -0.97
C SER A 150 -5.47 8.15 -1.35
N LEU A 151 -5.98 9.13 -2.10
CA LEU A 151 -5.24 10.39 -2.35
C LEU A 151 -4.99 11.18 -1.07
N ILE A 152 -6.00 11.34 -0.21
CA ILE A 152 -5.86 12.03 1.08
C ILE A 152 -4.79 11.34 1.94
N ILE A 153 -4.86 10.02 2.02
CA ILE A 153 -3.92 9.20 2.77
C ILE A 153 -2.49 9.36 2.23
N ALA A 154 -2.30 9.29 0.91
CA ALA A 154 -1.00 9.45 0.28
C ALA A 154 -0.42 10.86 0.49
N CYS A 155 -1.24 11.91 0.33
CA CYS A 155 -0.83 13.28 0.60
C CYS A 155 -0.47 13.50 2.07
N ARG A 156 -1.23 12.91 3.00
CA ARG A 156 -0.92 12.97 4.44
C ARG A 156 0.40 12.29 4.76
N TYR A 157 0.70 11.14 4.14
CA TYR A 157 2.00 10.49 4.28
C TYR A 157 3.14 11.41 3.86
N MET A 158 3.03 12.04 2.68
CA MET A 158 4.03 13.01 2.20
C MET A 158 4.18 14.22 3.14
N PHE A 159 3.07 14.74 3.67
CA PHE A 159 3.11 15.81 4.67
C PHE A 159 3.86 15.40 5.94
N LEU A 160 3.60 14.21 6.49
CA LEU A 160 4.28 13.69 7.70
C LEU A 160 5.75 13.32 7.48
N LYS A 161 6.17 13.29 6.22
CA LYS A 161 7.56 13.09 5.81
C LYS A 161 8.27 14.41 5.50
N ASP A 162 7.62 15.54 5.82
CA ASP A 162 8.11 16.90 5.58
C ASP A 162 8.46 17.16 4.09
N LEU A 163 7.71 16.53 3.17
CA LEU A 163 7.79 16.87 1.75
C LEU A 163 7.04 18.17 1.49
N PHE A 164 7.61 19.00 0.62
CA PHE A 164 7.08 20.31 0.22
C PHE A 164 6.96 21.34 1.36
N ASP A 165 6.84 22.61 1.00
CA ASP A 165 6.74 23.70 1.95
C ASP A 165 5.29 24.02 2.38
N ASP A 166 5.14 24.86 3.39
CA ASP A 166 3.82 25.33 3.86
C ASP A 166 2.99 26.00 2.76
N ALA A 167 3.64 26.63 1.77
CA ALA A 167 2.93 27.32 0.69
C ALA A 167 2.26 26.31 -0.26
N PHE A 168 2.95 25.21 -0.56
CA PHE A 168 2.40 24.07 -1.28
C PHE A 168 1.14 23.53 -0.59
N TRP A 169 1.25 23.17 0.70
CA TRP A 169 0.12 22.57 1.42
C TRP A 169 -1.08 23.52 1.55
N LYS A 170 -0.83 24.82 1.71
CA LYS A 170 -1.89 25.86 1.69
C LYS A 170 -2.56 26.00 0.33
N SER A 171 -1.82 25.83 -0.77
CA SER A 171 -2.37 25.85 -2.13
C SER A 171 -3.23 24.62 -2.38
N LEU A 172 -2.74 23.43 -2.03
CA LEU A 172 -3.47 22.18 -2.15
C LEU A 172 -4.78 22.20 -1.34
N LEU A 173 -4.72 22.75 -0.12
CA LEU A 173 -5.88 22.89 0.78
C LEU A 173 -6.51 24.29 0.74
N LYS A 174 -6.53 24.91 -0.44
CA LYS A 174 -7.14 26.23 -0.64
C LYS A 174 -8.60 26.23 -0.19
N LYS A 175 -8.97 27.23 0.61
CA LYS A 175 -10.30 27.36 1.20
C LYS A 175 -11.41 27.25 0.14
N MET A 176 -12.42 26.41 0.40
CA MET A 176 -13.54 26.08 -0.48
C MET A 176 -13.19 25.28 -1.74
N ASP A 177 -11.95 24.82 -1.89
CA ASP A 177 -11.44 24.15 -3.09
C ASP A 177 -10.86 22.76 -2.77
N HIS A 178 -11.40 22.14 -1.72
CA HIS A 178 -11.08 20.79 -1.28
C HIS A 178 -12.28 20.21 -0.51
N PRO A 179 -12.44 18.87 -0.46
CA PRO A 179 -13.48 18.25 0.34
C PRO A 179 -13.13 18.31 1.85
N SER A 180 -14.11 18.26 2.74
CA SER A 180 -13.90 18.55 4.18
C SER A 180 -12.89 17.59 4.84
N GLU A 181 -12.88 16.34 4.40
CA GLU A 181 -11.97 15.27 4.82
C GLU A 181 -10.49 15.57 4.48
N ALA A 182 -10.20 16.32 3.41
CA ALA A 182 -8.83 16.64 3.01
C ALA A 182 -8.10 17.53 4.02
N ARG A 183 -8.83 18.20 4.94
CA ARG A 183 -8.21 18.94 6.06
C ARG A 183 -7.36 18.06 6.97
N SER A 184 -7.58 16.75 6.94
CA SER A 184 -6.78 15.79 7.72
C SER A 184 -5.33 15.66 7.22
N ILE A 185 -5.03 16.08 5.99
CA ILE A 185 -3.68 15.96 5.38
C ILE A 185 -2.63 16.66 6.24
N THR A 186 -2.87 17.89 6.67
CA THR A 186 -1.92 18.69 7.46
C THR A 186 -2.13 18.53 8.97
N ARG A 187 -2.93 17.55 9.41
CA ARG A 187 -3.18 17.30 10.83
C ARG A 187 -1.99 16.52 11.42
N LYS A 188 -1.43 17.04 12.51
CA LYS A 188 -0.43 16.34 13.33
C LYS A 188 -0.84 14.91 13.62
N PHE A 189 0.07 13.97 13.42
CA PHE A 189 -0.17 12.57 13.73
C PHE A 189 -0.03 12.35 15.24
N ASN A 190 -0.98 11.64 15.84
CA ASN A 190 -0.89 11.26 17.24
C ASN A 190 -1.07 9.76 17.38
N VAL A 191 0.01 9.06 17.69
CA VAL A 191 0.02 7.60 17.80
C VAL A 191 -0.97 7.06 18.84
N GLN A 192 -1.30 7.81 19.89
CA GLN A 192 -2.24 7.34 20.90
C GLN A 192 -3.68 7.33 20.40
N THR A 193 -4.06 8.29 19.55
CA THR A 193 -5.43 8.46 19.07
C THR A 193 -5.66 7.96 17.65
N ASP A 194 -4.61 8.00 16.82
CA ASP A 194 -4.71 7.76 15.38
C ASP A 194 -4.29 6.32 14.99
N VAL A 195 -3.68 5.55 15.92
CA VAL A 195 -3.35 4.14 15.69
C VAL A 195 -4.39 3.23 16.33
N TYR A 196 -4.97 2.32 15.53
CA TYR A 196 -5.94 1.32 15.97
C TYR A 196 -5.34 -0.08 15.88
N LEU A 197 -5.29 -0.78 17.02
CA LEU A 197 -4.90 -2.19 17.12
C LEU A 197 -6.19 -3.01 17.12
N ASN A 198 -6.68 -3.35 15.92
CA ASN A 198 -7.83 -4.24 15.73
C ASN A 198 -7.35 -5.61 15.27
#